data_AF-W1VAE1-F1
#
_entry.id   AF-W1VAE1-F1
#
_cell.length_a   1.000
_cell.length_b   1.000
_cell.length_c   1.000
_cell.angle_alpha   90.00
_cell.angle_beta   90.00
_cell.angle_gamma   90.00
#
_symmetry.space_group_name_H-M   'P 1'
#
loop_
_entity.id
_entity.type
_entity.pdbx_description
1 polymer ?
#
loop_
_entity_poly.entity_id
_entity_poly.type
_entity_poly.pdbx_seq_one_letter_code
_entity_poly.pdbx_strand_id
1 'polypeptide(L)'
;PVPAVIAVALAAGGTWRRLLTDPVTGVVLDVGRTRYRPPAALADAVRARDLTCTHPGCQVPAARCDIDHIQPWSEGGTTSLDNLTALCEAHHRLKHTPAWSLTRTQEGSLEWHTPSRTRYRRTPNGTITVLPRRVGPRHHHQPAMILPTGVSQALTDAVINELERGLLQAAPHSPTRPPRLESRGPRPGEPIGAWSTRPLPPVLHQLGSQRYWMR
;
A
#
# COMPACT_ATOMS: atom_id res chain seq x y z
N PRO A 1 11.01 -44.86 1.11
CA PRO A 1 9.55 -45.08 0.99
C PRO A 1 8.97 -45.68 2.29
N VAL A 2 7.75 -45.29 2.68
CA VAL A 2 7.07 -45.81 3.89
C VAL A 2 6.27 -47.08 3.54
N PRO A 3 6.38 -48.19 4.30
CA PRO A 3 5.62 -49.41 4.04
C PRO A 3 4.10 -49.21 4.15
N ALA A 4 3.32 -49.91 3.31
CA ALA A 4 1.86 -49.72 3.20
C ALA A 4 1.11 -49.94 4.54
N VAL A 5 1.49 -50.94 5.32
CA VAL A 5 0.87 -51.21 6.63
C VAL A 5 1.08 -50.07 7.63
N ILE A 6 2.24 -49.42 7.58
CA ILE A 6 2.54 -48.24 8.39
C ILE A 6 1.76 -47.03 7.89
N ALA A 7 1.65 -46.86 6.57
CA ALA A 7 0.84 -45.79 5.98
C ALA A 7 -0.64 -45.91 6.35
N VAL A 8 -1.21 -47.12 6.35
CA VAL A 8 -2.60 -47.39 6.77
C VAL A 8 -2.79 -47.12 8.27
N ALA A 9 -1.85 -47.55 9.12
CA ALA A 9 -1.92 -47.29 10.56
C ALA A 9 -1.84 -45.79 10.88
N LEU A 10 -0.96 -45.05 10.19
CA LEU A 10 -0.87 -43.60 10.29
C LEU A 10 -2.14 -42.91 9.76
N ALA A 11 -2.78 -43.49 8.74
CA ALA A 11 -4.03 -42.95 8.20
C ALA A 11 -5.22 -43.08 9.14
N ALA A 12 -5.34 -44.22 9.81
CA ALA A 12 -6.49 -44.54 10.64
C ALA A 12 -6.52 -43.79 11.99
N GLY A 13 -5.34 -43.43 12.55
CA GLY A 13 -5.24 -42.79 13.87
C GLY A 13 -4.51 -41.45 13.89
N GLY A 14 -3.96 -40.99 12.76
CA GLY A 14 -3.12 -39.80 12.70
C GLY A 14 -3.91 -38.50 12.50
N THR A 15 -3.39 -37.41 13.06
CA THR A 15 -3.81 -36.06 12.66
C THR A 15 -3.12 -35.69 11.36
N TRP A 16 -3.89 -35.61 10.28
CA TRP A 16 -3.38 -35.20 8.98
C TRP A 16 -3.25 -33.68 8.89
N ARG A 17 -2.13 -33.21 8.33
CA ARG A 17 -1.85 -31.78 8.13
C ARG A 17 -1.35 -31.56 6.72
N ARG A 18 -1.93 -30.59 6.02
CA ARG A 18 -1.45 -30.18 4.70
C ARG A 18 -0.19 -29.34 4.86
N LEU A 19 0.90 -29.77 4.22
CA LEU A 19 2.12 -29.00 4.03
C LEU A 19 2.31 -28.80 2.54
N LEU A 20 2.29 -27.56 2.07
CA LEU A 20 2.72 -27.24 0.71
C LEU A 20 4.23 -26.98 0.75
N THR A 21 4.98 -27.60 -0.14
CA THR A 21 6.42 -27.35 -0.27
C THR A 21 6.72 -26.79 -1.65
N ASP A 22 7.74 -25.95 -1.73
CA ASP A 22 8.34 -25.59 -3.00
C ASP A 22 8.95 -26.84 -3.66
N PRO A 23 8.61 -27.16 -4.91
CA PRO A 23 8.99 -28.43 -5.53
C PRO A 23 10.49 -28.57 -5.83
N VAL A 24 11.25 -27.46 -5.81
CA VAL A 24 12.69 -27.44 -6.12
C VAL A 24 13.53 -27.45 -4.84
N THR A 25 13.17 -26.58 -3.88
CA THR A 25 13.94 -26.34 -2.66
C THR A 25 13.44 -27.14 -1.46
N GLY A 26 12.21 -27.69 -1.53
CA GLY A 26 11.56 -28.39 -0.43
C GLY A 26 11.10 -27.47 0.72
N VAL A 27 11.22 -26.15 0.58
CA VAL A 27 10.80 -25.19 1.62
C VAL A 27 9.30 -25.29 1.86
N VAL A 28 8.89 -25.40 3.12
CA VAL A 28 7.46 -25.42 3.50
C VAL A 28 6.86 -24.02 3.30
N LEU A 29 5.98 -23.90 2.30
CA LEU A 29 5.31 -22.66 1.90
C LEU A 29 3.95 -22.46 2.59
N ASP A 30 3.31 -23.52 3.06
CA ASP A 30 2.01 -23.46 3.73
C ASP A 30 1.94 -24.49 4.86
N VAL A 31 1.50 -24.05 6.03
CA VAL A 31 1.24 -24.91 7.19
C VAL A 31 -0.18 -24.80 7.73
N GLY A 32 -1.05 -24.19 6.94
CA GLY A 32 -2.45 -23.99 7.24
C GLY A 32 -2.65 -23.29 8.58
N ARG A 33 -3.57 -23.86 9.38
CA ARG A 33 -3.95 -23.34 10.69
C ARG A 33 -3.25 -24.01 11.87
N THR A 34 -2.14 -24.71 11.61
CA THR A 34 -1.44 -25.50 12.65
C THR A 34 -0.67 -24.64 13.65
N ARG A 35 -0.24 -23.44 13.25
CA ARG A 35 0.44 -22.48 14.13
C ARG A 35 0.32 -21.05 13.61
N TYR A 36 0.18 -20.12 14.54
CA TYR A 36 0.13 -18.69 14.25
C TYR A 36 1.48 -18.15 13.73
N ARG A 37 2.59 -18.48 14.41
CA ARG A 37 3.92 -17.96 14.02
C ARG A 37 4.50 -18.71 12.81
N PRO A 38 4.96 -18.01 11.76
CA PRO A 38 5.68 -18.66 10.65
C PRO A 38 7.05 -19.21 11.13
N PRO A 39 7.52 -20.36 10.64
CA PRO A 39 8.88 -20.85 10.83
C PRO A 39 9.83 -19.96 10.06
N ALA A 40 11.10 -20.05 10.44
CA ALA A 40 12.19 -19.34 9.80
C ALA A 40 12.14 -19.45 8.27
N ALA A 41 12.09 -20.67 7.70
CA ALA A 41 12.12 -20.85 6.25
C ALA A 41 10.95 -20.17 5.51
N LEU A 42 9.73 -20.19 6.06
CA LEU A 42 8.60 -19.48 5.47
C LEU A 42 8.72 -17.97 5.64
N ALA A 43 9.15 -17.51 6.82
CA ALA A 43 9.38 -16.09 7.06
C ALA A 43 10.46 -15.54 6.11
N ASP A 44 11.53 -16.31 5.87
CA ASP A 44 12.59 -15.95 4.95
C ASP A 44 12.11 -15.95 3.50
N ALA A 45 11.27 -16.90 3.11
CA ALA A 45 10.61 -16.89 1.80
C ALA A 45 9.72 -15.63 1.62
N VAL A 46 8.96 -15.24 2.64
CA VAL A 46 8.17 -13.99 2.61
C VAL A 46 9.07 -12.77 2.47
N ARG A 47 10.17 -12.68 3.23
CA ARG A 47 11.13 -11.56 3.15
C ARG A 47 11.81 -11.48 1.79
N ALA A 48 12.22 -12.62 1.24
CA ALA A 48 12.85 -12.70 -0.08
C ALA A 48 11.88 -12.28 -1.20
N ARG A 49 10.59 -12.64 -1.09
CA ARG A 49 9.56 -12.22 -2.04
C ARG A 49 9.26 -10.72 -1.93
N ASP A 50 9.09 -10.22 -0.72
CA ASP A 50 8.57 -8.87 -0.52
C ASP A 50 9.68 -7.80 -0.61
N LEU A 51 10.92 -8.13 -0.24
CA LEU A 51 12.14 -7.31 -0.21
C LEU A 51 12.10 -6.09 0.73
N THR A 52 11.00 -5.34 0.73
CA THR A 52 10.71 -4.21 1.60
C THR A 52 9.31 -4.34 2.19
N CYS A 53 8.96 -3.46 3.13
CA CYS A 53 7.58 -3.27 3.54
C CYS A 53 6.68 -3.11 2.31
N THR A 54 5.59 -3.87 2.27
CA THR A 54 4.72 -3.95 1.08
C THR A 54 3.69 -2.84 0.99
N HIS A 55 3.64 -1.93 1.96
CA HIS A 55 2.86 -0.69 1.83
C HIS A 55 3.39 0.16 0.67
N PRO A 56 2.52 0.76 -0.16
CA PRO A 56 2.94 1.58 -1.30
C PRO A 56 3.93 2.67 -0.89
N GLY A 57 5.08 2.72 -1.56
CA GLY A 57 6.13 3.73 -1.37
C GLY A 57 7.05 3.49 -0.15
N CYS A 58 6.79 2.50 0.69
CA CYS A 58 7.66 2.23 1.83
C CYS A 58 8.91 1.44 1.43
N GLN A 59 10.08 1.91 1.86
CA GLN A 59 11.38 1.30 1.55
C GLN A 59 12.05 0.62 2.75
N VAL A 60 11.36 0.49 3.90
CA VAL A 60 11.91 -0.23 5.05
C VAL A 60 12.24 -1.68 4.62
N PRO A 61 13.48 -2.16 4.79
CA PRO A 61 13.86 -3.51 4.39
C PRO A 61 13.02 -4.57 5.10
N ALA A 62 12.63 -5.65 4.40
CA ALA A 62 11.80 -6.71 4.96
C ALA A 62 12.45 -7.41 6.18
N ALA A 63 13.78 -7.35 6.31
CA ALA A 63 14.50 -7.82 7.49
C ALA A 63 14.16 -7.03 8.78
N ARG A 64 13.66 -5.81 8.65
CA ARG A 64 13.18 -4.94 9.75
C ARG A 64 11.66 -4.89 9.84
N CYS A 65 10.98 -5.79 9.13
CA CYS A 65 9.52 -5.87 9.10
C CYS A 65 9.02 -7.07 9.90
N ASP A 66 7.81 -6.92 10.44
CA ASP A 66 7.00 -8.02 10.91
C ASP A 66 6.47 -8.82 9.72
N ILE A 67 6.26 -10.12 9.93
CA ILE A 67 5.55 -10.98 9.00
C ILE A 67 4.10 -11.08 9.46
N ASP A 68 3.21 -10.45 8.70
CA ASP A 68 1.82 -10.24 9.06
C ASP A 68 0.85 -11.00 8.14
N HIS A 69 -0.27 -11.46 8.70
CA HIS A 69 -1.30 -12.23 8.00
C HIS A 69 -2.30 -11.30 7.30
N ILE A 70 -2.33 -11.28 5.96
CA ILE A 70 -3.26 -10.48 5.15
C ILE A 70 -4.70 -10.67 5.59
N GLN A 71 -5.22 -11.91 5.50
CA GLN A 71 -6.42 -12.30 6.22
C GLN A 71 -6.01 -12.63 7.66
N PRO A 72 -6.57 -11.95 8.67
CA PRO A 72 -6.22 -12.20 10.06
C PRO A 72 -6.37 -13.67 10.45
N TRP A 73 -5.41 -14.18 11.21
CA TRP A 73 -5.46 -15.56 11.71
C TRP A 73 -6.70 -15.85 12.56
N SER A 74 -7.11 -14.87 13.37
CA SER A 74 -8.35 -14.92 14.18
C SER A 74 -9.61 -15.05 13.33
N GLU A 75 -9.58 -14.57 12.09
CA GLU A 75 -10.69 -14.59 11.13
C GLU A 75 -10.58 -15.73 10.11
N GLY A 76 -9.74 -16.73 10.40
CA GLY A 76 -9.63 -17.91 9.56
C GLY A 76 -8.45 -17.94 8.60
N GLY A 77 -7.62 -16.90 8.59
CA GLY A 77 -6.39 -16.87 7.78
C GLY A 77 -5.42 -18.01 8.14
N THR A 78 -4.66 -18.47 7.14
CA THR A 78 -3.63 -19.49 7.29
C THR A 78 -2.23 -18.88 7.40
N THR A 79 -1.28 -19.63 7.92
CA THR A 79 0.14 -19.27 7.94
C THR A 79 0.75 -19.88 6.69
N SER A 80 0.66 -19.13 5.59
CA SER A 80 1.12 -19.54 4.27
C SER A 80 1.79 -18.39 3.54
N LEU A 81 2.61 -18.69 2.54
CA LEU A 81 3.25 -17.68 1.72
C LEU A 81 2.19 -16.73 1.13
N ASP A 82 1.07 -17.26 0.65
CA ASP A 82 -0.01 -16.48 0.03
C ASP A 82 -0.77 -15.58 1.01
N ASN A 83 -0.84 -15.94 2.29
CA ASN A 83 -1.51 -15.12 3.30
C ASN A 83 -0.57 -14.26 4.13
N LEU A 84 0.76 -14.40 4.00
CA LEU A 84 1.73 -13.61 4.75
C LEU A 84 2.31 -12.46 3.92
N THR A 85 2.71 -11.38 4.57
CA THR A 85 3.42 -10.24 3.95
C THR A 85 4.37 -9.56 4.93
N ALA A 86 5.40 -8.89 4.44
CA ALA A 86 6.28 -8.04 5.25
C ALA A 86 5.72 -6.62 5.45
N LEU A 87 5.53 -6.19 6.70
CA LEU A 87 5.12 -4.83 7.06
C LEU A 87 6.02 -4.25 8.16
N CYS A 88 6.45 -2.98 8.03
CA CYS A 88 7.09 -2.30 9.15
C CYS A 88 6.05 -2.00 10.24
N GLU A 89 6.50 -1.75 11.47
CA GLU A 89 5.65 -1.50 12.63
C GLU A 89 4.53 -0.47 12.35
N ALA A 90 4.87 0.65 11.70
CA ALA A 90 3.92 1.71 11.37
C ALA A 90 2.79 1.21 10.44
N HIS A 91 3.14 0.48 9.37
CA HIS A 91 2.17 -0.01 8.39
C HIS A 91 1.44 -1.27 8.85
N HIS A 92 2.06 -2.06 9.73
CA HIS A 92 1.40 -3.16 10.42
C HIS A 92 0.24 -2.62 11.27
N ARG A 93 0.48 -1.57 12.06
CA ARG A 93 -0.60 -0.88 12.80
C ARG A 93 -1.64 -0.24 11.89
N LEU A 94 -1.19 0.41 10.82
CA LEU A 94 -2.08 1.09 9.85
C LEU A 94 -3.09 0.13 9.23
N LYS A 95 -2.65 -1.09 8.87
CA LYS A 95 -3.51 -2.11 8.28
C LYS A 95 -4.72 -2.45 9.16
N HIS A 96 -4.56 -2.43 10.48
CA HIS A 96 -5.62 -2.73 11.45
C HIS A 96 -6.51 -1.51 11.76
N THR A 97 -6.24 -0.35 11.14
CA THR A 97 -7.03 0.86 11.31
C THR A 97 -8.28 0.80 10.43
N PRO A 98 -9.46 1.24 10.92
CA PRO A 98 -10.69 1.23 10.13
C PRO A 98 -10.54 1.88 8.74
N ALA A 99 -11.24 1.30 7.76
CA ALA A 99 -11.25 1.72 6.35
C ALA A 99 -9.91 1.58 5.59
N TRP A 100 -8.86 1.05 6.22
CA TRP A 100 -7.73 0.47 5.52
C TRP A 100 -7.99 -1.01 5.25
N SER A 101 -7.55 -1.51 4.10
CA SER A 101 -7.48 -2.95 3.88
C SER A 101 -6.35 -3.33 2.94
N LEU A 102 -5.92 -4.58 3.08
CA LEU A 102 -4.90 -5.21 2.27
C LEU A 102 -5.44 -6.55 1.78
N THR A 103 -5.31 -6.82 0.49
CA THR A 103 -5.62 -8.13 -0.10
C THR A 103 -4.50 -8.59 -1.02
N ARG A 104 -4.44 -9.89 -1.29
CA ARG A 104 -3.58 -10.47 -2.34
C ARG A 104 -4.45 -11.02 -3.45
N THR A 105 -4.13 -10.67 -4.69
CA THR A 105 -4.83 -11.19 -5.88
C THR A 105 -4.32 -12.59 -6.23
N GLN A 106 -5.04 -13.29 -7.10
CA GLN A 106 -4.64 -14.62 -7.56
C GLN A 106 -3.30 -14.60 -8.32
N GLU A 107 -2.98 -13.47 -8.97
CA GLU A 107 -1.72 -13.23 -9.67
C GLU A 107 -0.57 -12.84 -8.70
N GLY A 108 -0.82 -12.86 -7.39
CA GLY A 108 0.17 -12.57 -6.35
C GLY A 108 0.40 -11.08 -6.08
N SER A 109 -0.33 -10.19 -6.73
CA SER A 109 -0.23 -8.74 -6.48
C SER A 109 -0.91 -8.37 -5.15
N LEU A 110 -0.38 -7.38 -4.45
CA LEU A 110 -0.98 -6.81 -3.25
C LEU A 110 -1.83 -5.60 -3.61
N GLU A 111 -3.04 -5.52 -3.08
CA GLU A 111 -3.91 -4.35 -3.21
C GLU A 111 -4.15 -3.70 -1.86
N TRP A 112 -3.72 -2.44 -1.75
CA TRP A 112 -3.99 -1.59 -0.60
C TRP A 112 -5.15 -0.67 -0.90
N HIS A 113 -6.11 -0.62 0.01
CA HIS A 113 -7.26 0.27 -0.04
C HIS A 113 -7.14 1.30 1.09
N THR A 114 -7.29 2.57 0.73
CA THR A 114 -7.23 3.68 1.70
C THR A 114 -8.63 4.14 2.10
N PRO A 115 -8.78 4.87 3.22
CA PRO A 115 -10.05 5.48 3.62
C PRO A 115 -10.64 6.43 2.55
N SER A 116 -9.77 7.05 1.75
CA SER A 116 -10.14 7.91 0.62
C SER A 116 -10.58 7.14 -0.64
N ARG A 117 -10.75 5.80 -0.52
CA ARG A 117 -11.09 4.86 -1.58
C ARG A 117 -10.07 4.80 -2.72
N THR A 118 -8.85 5.27 -2.48
CA THR A 118 -7.75 5.06 -3.40
C THR A 118 -7.28 3.62 -3.26
N ARG A 119 -6.98 3.00 -4.39
CA ARG A 119 -6.48 1.63 -4.46
C ARG A 119 -5.08 1.66 -5.06
N TYR A 120 -4.14 0.99 -4.42
CA TYR A 120 -2.78 0.82 -4.93
C TYR A 120 -2.54 -0.65 -5.17
N ARG A 121 -1.97 -1.00 -6.31
CA ARG A 121 -1.54 -2.36 -6.62
C ARG A 121 -0.03 -2.43 -6.62
N ARG A 122 0.54 -3.30 -5.81
CA ARG A 122 1.97 -3.66 -5.82
C ARG A 122 2.11 -5.05 -6.41
N THR A 123 2.76 -5.15 -7.55
CA THR A 123 3.04 -6.45 -8.20
C THR A 123 4.20 -7.19 -7.49
N PRO A 124 4.38 -8.50 -7.72
CA PRO A 124 5.50 -9.26 -7.13
C PRO A 124 6.89 -8.70 -7.45
N ASN A 125 7.07 -8.05 -8.61
CA ASN A 125 8.34 -7.42 -8.99
C ASN A 125 8.57 -6.04 -8.32
N GLY A 126 7.64 -5.60 -7.46
CA GLY A 126 7.74 -4.33 -6.73
C GLY A 126 7.14 -3.12 -7.44
N THR A 127 6.66 -3.25 -8.69
CA THR A 127 5.99 -2.13 -9.39
C THR A 127 4.70 -1.76 -8.68
N ILE A 128 4.54 -0.47 -8.40
CA ILE A 128 3.35 0.11 -7.75
C ILE A 128 2.57 0.92 -8.76
N THR A 129 1.28 0.62 -8.90
CA THR A 129 0.34 1.42 -9.69
C THR A 129 -0.84 1.85 -8.84
N VAL A 130 -1.29 3.09 -9.01
CA VAL A 130 -2.61 3.50 -8.51
C VAL A 130 -3.65 2.84 -9.41
N LEU A 131 -4.75 2.34 -8.86
CA LEU A 131 -5.85 1.82 -9.67
C LEU A 131 -6.88 2.94 -9.90
N PRO A 132 -7.48 3.01 -11.10
CA PRO A 132 -8.48 4.02 -11.39
C PRO A 132 -9.68 3.89 -10.44
N ARG A 133 -10.21 5.03 -10.02
CA ARG A 133 -11.42 5.12 -9.20
C ARG A 133 -12.53 5.83 -9.95
N ARG A 134 -13.76 5.34 -9.76
CA ARG A 134 -14.97 6.03 -10.23
C ARG A 134 -15.25 7.20 -9.30
N VAL A 135 -15.35 8.41 -9.85
CA VAL A 135 -15.64 9.64 -9.12
C VAL A 135 -16.88 10.34 -9.66
N GLY A 136 -17.62 10.98 -8.75
CA GLY A 136 -18.80 11.78 -9.07
C GLY A 136 -20.05 10.98 -9.45
N PRO A 137 -21.20 11.67 -9.59
CA PRO A 137 -22.51 11.06 -9.86
C PRO A 137 -22.59 10.35 -11.23
N ARG A 138 -21.67 10.66 -12.15
CA ARG A 138 -21.58 10.04 -13.47
C ARG A 138 -20.51 8.93 -13.57
N HIS A 139 -19.90 8.55 -12.44
CA HIS A 139 -18.90 7.47 -12.39
C HIS A 139 -17.72 7.62 -13.36
N HIS A 140 -17.19 8.84 -13.51
CA HIS A 140 -16.01 9.08 -14.34
C HIS A 140 -14.82 8.30 -13.77
N HIS A 141 -14.08 7.59 -14.64
CA HIS A 141 -12.83 6.97 -14.24
C HIS A 141 -11.74 8.03 -14.19
N GLN A 142 -11.17 8.28 -13.02
CA GLN A 142 -9.95 9.05 -12.91
C GLN A 142 -8.79 8.08 -13.24
N PRO A 143 -8.10 8.23 -14.39
CA PRO A 143 -7.03 7.31 -14.75
C PRO A 143 -5.87 7.46 -13.77
N ALA A 144 -5.22 6.34 -13.44
CA ALA A 144 -3.92 6.38 -12.83
C ALA A 144 -2.91 6.78 -13.92
N MET A 145 -2.42 8.00 -13.86
CA MET A 145 -1.33 8.41 -14.73
C MET A 145 0.01 8.19 -14.05
N ILE A 146 0.96 7.63 -14.80
CA ILE A 146 2.38 7.83 -14.52
C ILE A 146 2.61 9.33 -14.66
N LEU A 147 3.16 9.97 -13.61
CA LEU A 147 3.53 11.38 -13.72
C LEU A 147 4.55 11.51 -14.87
N PRO A 148 4.33 12.41 -15.84
CA PRO A 148 5.33 12.67 -16.86
C PRO A 148 6.67 13.00 -16.21
N THR A 149 7.77 12.51 -16.76
CA THR A 149 9.12 12.62 -16.15
C THR A 149 9.46 14.06 -15.77
N GLY A 150 9.11 15.04 -16.60
CA GLY A 150 9.32 16.46 -16.28
C GLY A 150 8.54 16.96 -15.07
N VAL A 151 7.33 16.43 -14.84
CA VAL A 151 6.54 16.73 -13.63
C VAL A 151 7.16 16.03 -12.42
N SER A 152 7.56 14.76 -12.55
CA SER A 152 8.21 14.00 -11.47
C SER A 152 9.52 14.64 -11.03
N GLN A 153 10.35 15.12 -11.95
CA GLN A 153 11.63 15.78 -11.65
C GLN A 153 11.44 17.14 -10.96
N ALA A 154 10.34 17.84 -11.26
CA ALA A 154 10.04 19.12 -10.64
C ALA A 154 9.44 19.01 -9.22
N LEU A 155 8.97 17.83 -8.81
CA LEU A 155 8.53 17.53 -7.44
C LEU A 155 9.73 17.30 -6.51
N THR A 156 10.55 18.32 -6.34
CA THR A 156 11.67 18.31 -5.38
C THR A 156 11.16 18.39 -3.95
N ASP A 157 11.97 17.99 -2.97
CA ASP A 157 11.64 18.10 -1.55
C ASP A 157 11.28 19.54 -1.14
N ALA A 158 11.94 20.54 -1.75
CA ALA A 158 11.63 21.94 -1.51
C ALA A 158 10.19 22.31 -1.95
N VAL A 159 9.74 21.76 -3.07
CA VAL A 159 8.37 21.94 -3.57
C VAL A 159 7.36 21.19 -2.71
N ILE A 160 7.67 19.94 -2.34
CA ILE A 160 6.78 19.12 -1.50
C ILE A 160 6.59 19.79 -0.13
N ASN A 161 7.67 20.19 0.53
CA ASN A 161 7.63 20.87 1.83
C ASN A 161 6.84 22.19 1.76
N GLU A 162 6.94 22.92 0.64
CA GLU A 162 6.16 24.14 0.45
C GLU A 162 4.66 23.87 0.33
N LEU A 163 4.27 22.84 -0.42
CA LEU A 163 2.88 22.42 -0.53
C LEU A 163 2.32 21.92 0.81
N GLU A 164 3.12 21.14 1.55
CA GLU A 164 2.75 20.66 2.89
C GLU A 164 2.58 21.82 3.89
N ARG A 165 3.47 22.82 3.88
CA ARG A 165 3.31 24.05 4.66
C ARG A 165 2.00 24.76 4.33
N GLY A 166 1.68 24.91 3.04
CA GLY A 166 0.42 25.52 2.60
C GLY A 166 -0.81 24.74 3.08
N LEU A 167 -0.76 23.41 3.08
CA LEU A 167 -1.83 22.55 3.59
C LEU A 167 -2.01 22.67 5.11
N LEU A 168 -0.91 22.69 5.87
CA LEU A 168 -0.94 22.83 7.33
C LEU A 168 -1.45 24.20 7.78
N GLN A 169 -1.15 25.25 6.99
CA GLN A 169 -1.58 26.62 7.25
C GLN A 169 -3.00 26.92 6.75
N ALA A 170 -3.62 26.01 6.00
CA ALA A 170 -4.97 26.17 5.49
C ALA A 170 -6.00 26.07 6.63
N ALA A 171 -6.27 27.20 7.30
CA ALA A 171 -7.36 27.29 8.26
C ALA A 171 -8.73 27.32 7.54
N PRO A 172 -9.76 26.60 8.05
CA PRO A 172 -11.10 26.69 7.50
C PRO A 172 -11.61 28.13 7.63
N HIS A 173 -11.97 28.74 6.50
CA HIS A 173 -12.49 30.12 6.47
C HIS A 173 -13.90 30.28 7.05
N SER A 174 -14.63 29.17 7.30
CA SER A 174 -15.97 29.21 7.90
C SER A 174 -16.36 27.82 8.43
N PRO A 175 -17.08 27.72 9.57
CA PRO A 175 -17.62 26.46 10.08
C PRO A 175 -18.73 25.86 9.19
N THR A 176 -19.32 26.66 8.29
CA THR A 176 -20.47 26.25 7.45
C THR A 176 -20.12 25.97 6.00
N ARG A 177 -18.86 26.18 5.58
CA ARG A 177 -18.43 26.00 4.20
C ARG A 177 -17.25 25.04 4.11
N PRO A 178 -17.24 24.08 3.17
CA PRO A 178 -16.11 23.18 3.03
C PRO A 178 -14.84 23.97 2.69
N PRO A 179 -13.67 23.58 3.25
CA PRO A 179 -12.42 24.26 2.99
C PRO A 179 -12.11 24.28 1.49
N ARG A 180 -11.75 25.46 0.98
CA ARG A 180 -11.33 25.67 -0.41
C ARG A 180 -9.89 26.17 -0.41
N LEU A 181 -9.05 25.56 -1.25
CA LEU A 181 -7.72 26.07 -1.53
C LEU A 181 -7.85 27.32 -2.41
N GLU A 182 -7.56 28.49 -1.84
CA GLU A 182 -7.46 29.76 -2.58
C GLU A 182 -5.99 30.17 -2.59
N SER A 183 -5.41 30.45 -3.76
CA SER A 183 -4.15 31.17 -3.82
C SER A 183 -4.48 32.66 -3.64
N ARG A 184 -4.01 33.26 -2.55
CA ARG A 184 -4.12 34.71 -2.36
C ARG A 184 -2.73 35.31 -2.51
N GLY A 185 -2.61 36.30 -3.39
CA GLY A 185 -1.48 37.23 -3.38
C GLY A 185 -1.56 38.14 -2.15
N PRO A 186 -0.48 38.88 -1.86
CA PRO A 186 -0.45 39.80 -0.72
C PRO A 186 -1.55 40.87 -0.83
N ARG A 187 -2.22 41.18 0.29
CA ARG A 187 -3.18 42.29 0.37
C ARG A 187 -2.45 43.62 0.53
N PRO A 188 -3.09 44.76 0.20
CA PRO A 188 -2.52 46.08 0.46
C PRO A 188 -2.16 46.23 1.95
N GLY A 189 -0.89 46.52 2.25
CA GLY A 189 -0.38 46.71 3.61
C GLY A 189 0.26 45.48 4.27
N GLU A 190 0.24 44.31 3.64
CA GLU A 190 0.94 43.11 4.13
C GLU A 190 2.36 43.00 3.56
N PRO A 191 3.34 42.48 4.34
CA PRO A 191 4.69 42.27 3.83
C PRO A 191 4.70 41.28 2.66
N ILE A 192 5.49 41.60 1.64
CA ILE A 192 5.77 40.71 0.51
C ILE A 192 6.38 39.42 1.08
N GLY A 193 5.66 38.29 0.99
CA GLY A 193 6.09 37.01 1.55
C GLY A 193 5.19 36.41 2.64
N ALA A 194 4.11 37.09 3.06
CA ALA A 194 3.13 36.53 4.00
C ALA A 194 2.40 35.30 3.45
N TRP A 195 2.32 35.19 2.11
CA TRP A 195 1.84 34.03 1.36
C TRP A 195 2.81 33.82 0.19
N SER A 196 3.23 32.58 -0.06
CA SER A 196 4.37 32.21 -0.90
C SER A 196 4.52 33.05 -2.19
N THR A 197 5.65 33.75 -2.32
CA THR A 197 6.01 34.58 -3.48
C THR A 197 6.80 33.82 -4.54
N ARG A 198 7.12 32.54 -4.30
CA ARG A 198 7.94 31.75 -5.20
C ARG A 198 7.02 30.97 -6.15
N PRO A 199 6.98 31.32 -7.44
CA PRO A 199 6.15 30.59 -8.39
C PRO A 199 6.60 29.13 -8.46
N LEU A 200 5.64 28.21 -8.45
CA LEU A 200 5.92 26.80 -8.72
C LEU A 200 6.52 26.65 -10.13
N PRO A 201 7.43 25.69 -10.35
CA PRO A 201 7.95 25.39 -11.68
C PRO A 201 6.81 25.24 -12.71
N PRO A 202 6.91 25.85 -13.91
CA PRO A 202 5.82 25.86 -14.88
C PRO A 202 5.30 24.47 -15.29
N VAL A 203 6.19 23.47 -15.28
CA VAL A 203 5.84 22.07 -15.57
C VAL A 203 4.85 21.49 -14.55
N LEU A 204 4.83 21.98 -13.30
CA LEU A 204 3.87 21.55 -12.29
C LEU A 204 2.46 22.09 -12.53
N HIS A 205 2.28 23.12 -13.38
CA HIS A 205 0.94 23.55 -13.78
C HIS A 205 0.18 22.45 -14.54
N GLN A 206 0.88 21.46 -15.10
CA GLN A 206 0.28 20.27 -15.71
C GLN A 206 -0.55 19.45 -14.70
N LEU A 207 -0.21 19.50 -13.40
CA LEU A 207 -1.00 18.87 -12.33
C LEU A 207 -2.33 19.61 -12.10
N GLY A 208 -2.35 20.92 -12.32
CA GLY A 208 -3.53 21.78 -12.17
C GLY A 208 -4.43 21.80 -13.41
N SER A 209 -3.85 21.73 -14.61
CA SER A 209 -4.56 21.77 -15.90
C SER A 209 -5.33 20.49 -16.24
N GLN A 210 -5.15 19.41 -15.46
CA GLN A 210 -6.01 18.23 -15.57
C GLN A 210 -7.39 18.41 -14.93
N ARG A 211 -7.64 19.56 -14.27
CA ARG A 211 -8.97 20.02 -13.92
C ARG A 211 -9.36 21.07 -14.95
N TYR A 212 -10.49 20.84 -15.63
CA TYR A 212 -11.05 21.65 -16.72
C TYR A 212 -10.46 21.41 -18.10
N TRP A 213 -10.96 20.38 -18.78
CA TRP A 213 -11.46 20.52 -20.15
C TRP A 213 -12.52 19.44 -20.38
N MET A 214 -13.79 19.86 -20.46
CA MET A 214 -14.85 19.23 -21.26
C MET A 214 -16.04 20.20 -21.24
N ARG A 215 -16.40 20.71 -22.43
CA ARG A 215 -17.68 21.36 -22.69
C ARG A 215 -18.83 20.41 -22.42
#